data_AF-A0A936XZ52-F1
#
_entry.id   AF-A0A936XZ52-F1
#
_cell.length_a   1.000
_cell.length_b   1.000
_cell.length_c   1.000
_cell.angle_alpha   90.00
_cell.angle_beta   90.00
_cell.angle_gamma   90.00
#
_symmetry.space_group_name_H-M   'P 1'
#
loop_
_entity.id
_entity.type
_entity.pdbx_description
1 polymer ?
#
loop_
_entity_poly.entity_id
_entity_poly.type
_entity_poly.pdbx_seq_one_letter_code
_entity_poly.pdbx_strand_id
1 'polypeptide(L)'
;MNAKDSTTNMYIVVAPENEPVKSFMVLLDGFGNSPQNVLFQTDIPKYASQQGILTIIPLLKTGPSYFGSDTASQQSLKEIINLVVTT
;
A
#
# COMPACT_ATOMS: atom_id res chain seq x y z
N MET A 1 -10.31 -12.30 5.14
CA MET A 1 -8.91 -12.77 5.00
C MET A 1 -8.95 -14.16 4.40
N ASN A 2 -8.20 -14.41 3.33
CA ASN A 2 -8.06 -15.76 2.77
C ASN A 2 -7.03 -16.53 3.62
N ALA A 3 -7.48 -17.54 4.36
CA ALA A 3 -6.62 -18.33 5.24
C ALA A 3 -5.61 -19.22 4.49
N LYS A 4 -5.68 -19.28 3.15
CA LYS A 4 -4.76 -20.04 2.29
C LYS A 4 -3.68 -19.20 1.62
N ASP A 5 -3.71 -17.88 1.79
CA ASP A 5 -2.67 -17.02 1.25
C ASP A 5 -1.45 -17.00 2.19
N SER A 6 -0.42 -17.75 1.83
CA SER A 6 0.82 -17.86 2.60
C SER A 6 1.71 -16.62 2.50
N THR A 7 1.41 -15.69 1.58
CA THR A 7 2.24 -14.50 1.39
C THR A 7 1.93 -13.41 2.41
N THR A 8 0.75 -13.44 3.06
CA THR A 8 0.26 -12.49 4.10
C THR A 8 0.34 -10.99 3.76
N ASN A 9 0.92 -10.63 2.62
CA ASN A 9 1.14 -9.27 2.16
C ASN A 9 -0.05 -8.85 1.31
N MET A 10 -0.94 -8.06 1.90
CA MET A 10 -2.10 -7.50 1.22
C MET A 10 -1.84 -6.02 0.96
N TYR A 11 -1.94 -5.58 -0.28
CA TYR A 11 -1.79 -4.18 -0.66
C TYR A 11 -2.67 -3.87 -1.87
N ILE A 12 -3.02 -2.59 -2.02
CA ILE A 12 -3.66 -2.07 -3.22
C ILE A 12 -2.60 -1.29 -4.00
N VAL A 13 -2.57 -1.47 -5.32
CA VAL A 13 -1.79 -0.66 -6.23
C VAL A 13 -2.71 0.19 -7.08
N VAL A 14 -2.43 1.49 -7.15
CA VAL A 14 -3.02 2.40 -8.11
C VAL A 14 -1.93 2.81 -9.08
N ALA A 15 -2.00 2.28 -10.31
CA ALA A 15 -1.02 2.49 -11.37
C ALA A 15 -1.45 3.63 -12.31
N PRO A 16 -0.49 4.38 -12.88
CA PRO A 16 -0.75 5.25 -14.02
C PRO A 16 -1.25 4.42 -15.21
N GLU A 17 -2.39 4.78 -15.81
CA GLU A 17 -2.97 4.00 -16.94
C GLU A 17 -2.21 4.21 -18.25
N ASN A 18 -1.68 5.40 -18.50
CA ASN A 18 -1.19 5.80 -19.83
C ASN A 18 0.22 6.40 -19.83
N GLU A 19 0.92 6.36 -18.71
CA GLU A 19 2.27 6.90 -18.59
C GLU A 19 3.24 5.91 -17.94
N PRO A 20 4.53 5.94 -18.29
CA PRO A 20 5.55 5.22 -17.55
C PRO A 20 5.54 5.62 -16.07
N VAL A 21 5.82 4.67 -15.18
CA VAL A 21 6.00 4.96 -13.76
C VAL A 21 7.24 5.86 -13.59
N LYS A 22 7.04 7.10 -13.15
CA LYS A 22 8.11 8.09 -12.91
C LYS A 22 8.64 8.00 -11.49
N SER A 23 7.78 7.65 -10.54
CA SER A 23 8.10 7.50 -9.12
C SER A 23 7.06 6.61 -8.44
N PHE A 24 7.34 6.22 -7.19
CA PHE A 24 6.40 5.47 -6.35
C PHE A 24 6.14 6.21 -5.05
N MET A 25 4.95 5.99 -4.49
CA MET A 25 4.53 6.49 -3.20
C MET A 25 3.93 5.35 -2.39
N VAL A 26 4.39 5.20 -1.15
CA VAL A 26 3.70 4.34 -0.17
C VAL A 26 2.79 5.23 0.66
N LEU A 27 1.48 5.01 0.56
CA LEU A 27 0.47 5.75 1.30
C LEU A 27 -0.05 4.88 2.44
N LEU A 28 0.41 5.18 3.66
CA LEU A 28 -0.06 4.53 4.88
C LEU A 28 -1.36 5.17 5.36
N ASP A 29 -2.33 4.35 5.73
CA ASP A 29 -3.55 4.80 6.39
C ASP A 29 -3.34 5.05 7.89
N GLY A 30 -4.36 5.62 8.53
CA GLY A 30 -4.36 5.89 9.97
C GLY A 30 -4.82 4.69 10.79
N PHE A 31 -4.56 4.73 12.10
CA PHE A 31 -5.06 3.75 13.07
C PHE A 31 -6.58 3.52 12.92
N GLY A 32 -6.98 2.26 12.92
CA GLY A 32 -8.38 1.84 12.78
C GLY A 32 -8.94 1.90 11.36
N ASN A 33 -8.12 2.21 10.36
CA ASN A 33 -8.54 2.33 8.97
C ASN A 33 -8.24 1.07 8.14
N SER A 34 -8.59 1.09 6.85
CA SER A 34 -8.20 0.03 5.91
C SER A 34 -7.74 0.60 4.57
N PRO A 35 -6.94 -0.13 3.77
CA PRO A 35 -6.51 0.32 2.45
C PRO A 35 -7.66 0.68 1.50
N GLN A 36 -8.79 -0.01 1.62
CA GLN A 36 -9.99 0.26 0.80
C GLN A 36 -10.59 1.62 1.14
N ASN A 37 -10.64 1.95 2.43
CA ASN A 37 -11.17 3.24 2.89
C ASN A 37 -10.33 4.41 2.38
N VAL A 38 -9.02 4.24 2.20
CA VAL A 38 -8.15 5.28 1.59
C VAL A 38 -8.66 5.69 0.21
N LEU A 39 -9.08 4.73 -0.62
CA LEU A 39 -9.62 5.02 -1.95
C LEU A 39 -10.93 5.82 -1.92
N PHE A 40 -11.72 5.69 -0.84
CA PHE A 40 -12.98 6.41 -0.68
C PHE A 40 -12.83 7.76 0.04
N GLN A 41 -11.83 7.90 0.91
CA GLN A 41 -11.65 9.06 1.78
C GLN A 41 -10.78 10.14 1.16
N THR A 42 -9.97 9.82 0.14
CA THR A 42 -9.06 10.77 -0.48
C THR A 42 -8.85 10.51 -1.97
N ASP A 43 -8.70 11.59 -2.72
CA ASP A 43 -8.33 11.57 -4.13
C ASP A 43 -6.80 11.46 -4.36
N ILE A 44 -5.98 11.38 -3.30
CA ILE A 44 -4.51 11.29 -3.42
C ILE A 44 -4.07 10.21 -4.42
N PRO A 45 -4.55 8.95 -4.36
CA PRO A 45 -4.10 7.92 -5.31
C PRO A 45 -4.48 8.24 -6.76
N LYS A 46 -5.62 8.89 -6.97
CA LYS A 46 -6.10 9.32 -8.29
C LYS A 46 -5.25 10.46 -8.85
N TYR A 47 -4.94 11.47 -8.05
CA TYR A 47 -4.05 12.54 -8.49
C TYR A 47 -2.62 12.03 -8.73
N ALA A 48 -2.13 11.15 -7.86
CA ALA A 48 -0.81 10.52 -8.02
C ALA A 48 -0.70 9.75 -9.34
N SER A 49 -1.71 8.95 -9.70
CA SER A 49 -1.70 8.19 -10.96
C SER A 49 -1.66 9.09 -12.19
N GLN A 50 -2.37 10.23 -12.16
CA GLN A 50 -2.34 11.25 -13.22
C GLN A 50 -0.98 11.93 -13.38
N GLN A 51 -0.13 11.92 -12.34
CA GLN A 51 1.22 12.48 -12.36
C GLN A 51 2.31 11.43 -12.68
N GLY A 52 1.92 10.19 -13.03
CA GLY A 52 2.86 9.10 -13.28
C GLY A 52 3.45 8.48 -12.00
N ILE A 53 2.75 8.61 -10.87
CA ILE A 53 3.18 8.08 -9.57
C ILE A 53 2.43 6.77 -9.28
N LEU A 54 3.17 5.68 -9.12
CA LEU A 54 2.63 4.40 -8.67
C LEU A 54 2.33 4.47 -7.16
N THR A 55 1.07 4.37 -6.77
CA THR A 55 0.69 4.42 -5.35
C THR A 55 0.48 3.03 -4.79
N ILE A 56 1.13 2.73 -3.67
CA ILE A 56 1.02 1.48 -2.92
C ILE A 56 0.32 1.79 -1.60
N ILE A 57 -0.81 1.13 -1.33
CA ILE A 57 -1.57 1.26 -0.08
C ILE A 57 -1.51 -0.08 0.65
N PRO A 58 -0.59 -0.27 1.59
CA PRO A 58 -0.35 -1.56 2.22
C PRO A 58 -1.33 -1.82 3.38
N LEU A 59 -1.68 -3.08 3.59
CA LEU A 59 -2.16 -3.58 4.87
C LEU A 59 -0.99 -4.25 5.58
N LEU A 60 -0.50 -3.62 6.65
CA LEU A 60 0.62 -4.17 7.42
C LEU A 60 0.19 -5.41 8.23
N LYS A 61 1.16 -6.20 8.67
CA LYS A 61 0.93 -7.50 9.33
C LYS A 61 0.11 -7.42 10.62
N THR A 62 0.15 -6.29 11.30
CA THR A 62 -0.63 -6.00 12.52
C THR A 62 -2.06 -5.56 12.22
N GLY A 63 -2.44 -5.48 10.94
CA GLY A 63 -3.79 -5.11 10.51
C GLY A 63 -4.12 -3.65 10.84
N PRO A 64 -5.41 -3.29 10.99
CA PRO A 64 -5.85 -1.91 11.20
C PRO A 64 -5.42 -1.30 12.54
N SER A 65 -4.96 -2.12 13.50
CA SER A 65 -4.57 -1.65 14.84
C SER A 65 -3.15 -1.10 14.92
N TYR A 66 -2.55 -0.76 13.78
CA TYR A 66 -1.14 -0.39 13.71
C TYR A 66 -0.91 1.12 13.88
N PHE A 67 0.19 1.46 14.57
CA PHE A 67 0.84 2.77 14.50
C PHE A 67 2.11 2.74 13.64
N GLY A 68 2.46 1.57 13.09
CA GLY A 68 3.61 1.38 12.19
C GLY A 68 4.97 1.35 12.89
N SER A 69 5.00 1.51 14.21
CA SER A 69 6.25 1.56 14.98
C SER A 69 6.79 0.20 15.38
N ASP A 70 5.97 -0.86 15.38
CA ASP A 70 6.40 -2.20 15.77
C ASP A 70 7.18 -2.93 14.66
N THR A 71 8.03 -3.87 15.07
CA THR A 71 8.91 -4.63 14.16
C THR A 71 8.14 -5.40 13.09
N ALA A 72 6.97 -5.96 13.41
CA ALA A 72 6.20 -6.74 12.45
C ALA A 72 5.63 -5.85 11.33
N SER A 73 5.13 -4.66 11.70
CA SER A 73 4.68 -3.64 10.75
C SER A 73 5.81 -3.21 9.82
N GLN A 74 6.97 -2.83 10.36
CA GLN A 74 8.12 -2.38 9.58
C GLN A 74 8.67 -3.47 8.64
N GLN A 75 8.72 -4.72 9.12
CA GLN A 75 9.16 -5.85 8.32
C GLN A 75 8.20 -6.14 7.17
N SER A 76 6.88 -6.14 7.43
CA SER A 76 5.89 -6.33 6.36
C SER A 76 5.91 -5.20 5.33
N LEU A 77 6.12 -3.96 5.76
CA LEU A 77 6.28 -2.84 4.84
C LEU A 77 7.51 -3.03 3.94
N LYS A 78 8.64 -3.46 4.50
CA LYS A 78 9.86 -3.74 3.74
C LYS A 78 9.64 -4.85 2.70
N GLU A 79 8.93 -5.91 3.06
CA GLU A 79 8.59 -7.01 2.14
C GLU A 79 7.72 -6.53 0.98
N ILE A 80 6.69 -5.71 1.26
CA ILE A 80 5.82 -5.12 0.22
C ILE A 80 6.62 -4.21 -0.72
N ILE A 81 7.47 -3.33 -0.17
CA ILE A 81 8.30 -2.44 -1.00
C ILE A 81 9.24 -3.25 -1.90
N ASN A 82 9.91 -4.26 -1.34
CA ASN A 82 10.80 -5.12 -2.13
C ASN A 82 10.04 -5.83 -3.26
N LEU A 83 8.84 -6.33 -3.00
CA LEU A 83 8.00 -6.96 -4.02
C LEU A 83 7.70 -6.01 -5.18
N VAL A 84 7.34 -4.76 -4.89
CA VAL A 84 6.97 -3.76 -5.92
C VAL A 84 8.17 -3.19 -6.67
N VAL A 85 9.33 -3.04 -6.02
CA VAL A 85 10.54 -2.48 -6.66
C VAL A 85 11.29 -3.51 -7.51
N THR A 86 11.11 -4.81 -7.23
CA THR A 86 11.77 -5.89 -7.98
C THR A 86 10.93 -6.44 -9.15
N THR A 87 9.71 -5.95 -9.34
CA THR A 87 8.86 -6.26 -10.51
C THR A 87 9.13 -5.31 -11.67
#